data_AF-A0A5T8M084-F1
#
_entry.id   AF-A0A5T8M084-F1
#
_cell.length_a   1.000
_cell.length_b   1.000
_cell.length_c   1.000
_cell.angle_alpha   90.00
_cell.angle_beta   90.00
_cell.angle_gamma   90.00
#
_symmetry.space_group_name_H-M   'P 1'
#
loop_
_entity.id
_entity.type
_entity.pdbx_description
1 polymer ?
#
loop_
_entity_poly.entity_id
_entity_poly.type
_entity_poly.pdbx_seq_one_letter_code
_entity_poly.pdbx_strand_id
1 'polypeptide(L)'
;HCSYADLTEKHRIKRSLNDLIRRSLLAGDFKDIAVGDNRGQTATDTPEVQGPPKKPVLLVVLEWFTSQHSVYRTHSRALAALRGHFIVHAVGLDTAVDAVSRQVFDVFHPVSTDTALPQAYALAGELRPDVVLYAGIGMFPFTIYLSNLRLAPLQLVGLGHGASTFCGQINGFVIEEDLVGEERCFSETVIRVPADAMPFVPPADVRRVPVTRTPFLTRQQAQWREPLPVRVAVCASVMKINPNFLATLAEIERRSRVAVRFCFYMGFAQGLTLDYLRNAIHAVLPGAEVNAHMPVQAYQSALNSCEL
;
A
#
# COMPACT_ATOMS: atom_id res chain seq x y z
N HIS A 1 3.29 -8.47 -7.33
CA HIS A 1 4.70 -8.58 -7.76
C HIS A 1 5.01 -7.86 -9.08
N CYS A 2 4.15 -7.93 -10.11
CA CYS A 2 4.46 -7.30 -11.41
C CYS A 2 4.84 -5.82 -11.35
N SER A 3 4.36 -5.06 -10.36
CA SER A 3 4.73 -3.66 -10.12
C SER A 3 6.23 -3.41 -9.96
N TYR A 4 7.02 -4.41 -9.58
CA TYR A 4 8.47 -4.31 -9.39
C TYR A 4 9.30 -4.59 -10.66
N ALA A 5 8.65 -4.91 -11.78
CA ALA A 5 9.34 -4.98 -13.07
C ALA A 5 9.59 -3.58 -13.65
N ASP A 6 10.53 -3.50 -14.60
CA ASP A 6 10.95 -2.24 -15.23
C ASP A 6 10.24 -1.96 -16.57
N LEU A 7 9.45 -2.91 -17.07
CA LEU A 7 8.68 -2.73 -18.30
C LEU A 7 7.55 -1.73 -18.09
N THR A 8 7.36 -0.81 -19.04
CA THR A 8 6.23 0.14 -19.05
C THR A 8 4.89 -0.58 -18.91
N GLU A 9 4.76 -1.76 -19.52
CA GLU A 9 3.53 -2.54 -19.59
C GLU A 9 3.40 -3.61 -18.49
N LYS A 10 4.21 -3.52 -17.43
CA LYS A 10 4.29 -4.52 -16.35
C LYS A 10 2.95 -4.90 -15.73
N HIS A 11 1.97 -4.01 -15.73
CA HIS A 11 0.65 -4.25 -15.17
C HIS A 11 -0.34 -4.91 -16.14
N ARG A 12 -0.02 -5.07 -17.43
CA ARG A 12 -0.93 -5.71 -18.42
C ARG A 12 -1.40 -7.10 -18.00
N ILE A 13 -0.55 -7.86 -17.30
CA ILE A 13 -0.91 -9.17 -16.75
C ILE A 13 -2.13 -9.13 -15.84
N LYS A 14 -2.35 -8.02 -15.11
CA LYS A 14 -3.49 -7.86 -14.21
C LYS A 14 -4.81 -7.88 -14.98
N ARG A 15 -4.86 -7.30 -16.19
CA ARG A 15 -6.07 -7.29 -17.03
C ARG A 15 -6.52 -8.71 -17.36
N SER A 16 -5.63 -9.52 -17.92
CA SER A 16 -5.95 -10.91 -18.28
C SER A 16 -6.32 -11.75 -17.06
N LEU A 17 -5.68 -11.49 -15.92
CA LEU A 17 -6.01 -12.15 -14.65
C LEU A 17 -7.42 -11.76 -14.17
N ASN A 18 -7.76 -10.47 -14.20
CA ASN A 18 -9.09 -9.97 -13.83
C ASN A 18 -10.18 -10.54 -14.75
N ASP A 19 -9.94 -10.60 -16.06
CA ASP A 19 -10.91 -11.18 -17.01
C ASP A 19 -11.16 -12.67 -16.74
N LEU A 20 -10.12 -13.42 -16.36
CA LEU A 20 -10.27 -14.81 -15.95
C LEU A 20 -11.03 -14.92 -14.62
N ILE A 21 -10.60 -14.16 -13.60
CA ILE A 21 -11.22 -14.16 -12.27
C ILE A 21 -12.72 -13.84 -12.37
N ARG A 22 -13.07 -12.76 -13.08
CA ARG A 22 -14.46 -12.34 -13.23
C ARG A 22 -15.30 -13.42 -13.89
N ARG A 23 -14.82 -14.02 -14.99
CA ARG A 23 -15.55 -15.11 -15.68
C ARG A 23 -15.78 -16.29 -14.75
N SER A 24 -14.76 -16.68 -13.97
CA SER A 24 -14.89 -17.76 -13.00
C SER A 24 -15.90 -17.44 -11.88
N LEU A 25 -15.87 -16.22 -11.34
CA LEU A 25 -16.82 -15.79 -10.31
C LEU A 25 -18.26 -15.80 -10.81
N LEU A 26 -18.51 -15.25 -12.01
CA LEU A 26 -19.85 -15.17 -12.60
C LEU A 26 -20.39 -16.51 -13.09
N ALA A 27 -19.52 -17.46 -13.45
CA ALA A 27 -19.90 -18.83 -13.78
C ALA A 27 -20.27 -19.65 -12.52
N GLY A 28 -19.76 -19.26 -11.35
CA GLY A 28 -20.13 -19.83 -10.06
C GLY A 28 -21.31 -19.12 -9.40
N ASP A 29 -21.26 -19.06 -8.06
CA ASP A 29 -22.36 -18.59 -7.21
C ASP A 29 -22.41 -17.07 -7.02
N PHE A 30 -21.45 -16.34 -7.59
CA PHE A 30 -21.37 -14.88 -7.47
C PHE A 30 -22.07 -14.21 -8.65
N LYS A 31 -22.74 -13.10 -8.36
CA LYS A 31 -23.34 -12.21 -9.37
C LYS A 31 -23.02 -10.78 -9.02
N ASP A 32 -23.08 -9.90 -10.02
CA ASP A 32 -23.08 -8.48 -9.74
C ASP A 32 -24.35 -8.13 -8.95
N ILE A 33 -24.20 -7.30 -7.92
CA ILE A 33 -25.32 -6.77 -7.15
C ILE A 33 -26.05 -5.77 -8.05
N ALA A 34 -27.35 -5.98 -8.28
CA ALA A 34 -28.14 -5.12 -9.16
C ALA A 34 -28.09 -3.67 -8.65
N VAL A 35 -27.35 -2.81 -9.35
CA VAL A 35 -27.24 -1.39 -9.03
C VAL A 35 -28.38 -0.66 -9.70
N GLY A 36 -29.17 0.11 -8.94
CA GLY A 36 -30.15 1.01 -9.53
C GLY A 36 -29.43 2.00 -10.44
N ASP A 37 -29.88 2.16 -11.68
CA ASP A 37 -29.28 3.10 -12.62
C ASP A 37 -29.71 4.53 -12.29
N ASN A 38 -29.10 5.11 -11.26
CA ASN A 38 -29.29 6.52 -10.92
C ASN A 38 -28.35 7.43 -11.73
N ARG A 39 -27.63 6.90 -12.75
CA ARG A 39 -26.68 7.68 -13.57
C ARG A 39 -27.36 8.76 -14.42
N GLY A 40 -28.69 8.75 -14.51
CA GLY A 40 -29.51 9.80 -15.12
C GLY A 40 -30.07 10.83 -14.13
N GLN A 41 -29.88 10.67 -12.82
CA GLN A 41 -30.26 11.69 -11.85
C GLN A 41 -29.17 12.76 -11.83
N THR A 42 -29.39 13.84 -12.59
CA THR A 42 -28.63 15.08 -12.41
C THR A 42 -28.79 15.54 -10.97
N ALA A 43 -27.68 15.78 -10.28
CA ALA A 43 -27.70 16.50 -9.02
C ALA A 43 -28.36 17.87 -9.29
N THR A 44 -29.62 18.02 -8.92
CA THR A 44 -30.29 19.30 -8.91
C THR A 44 -29.87 20.02 -7.63
N ASP A 45 -29.67 21.34 -7.69
CA ASP A 45 -29.33 22.17 -6.51
C ASP A 45 -30.40 22.10 -5.40
N THR A 46 -31.55 21.48 -5.70
CA THR A 46 -32.66 21.19 -4.79
C THR A 46 -33.10 19.74 -5.00
N PRO A 47 -32.54 18.76 -4.25
CA PRO A 47 -33.16 17.46 -4.17
C PRO A 47 -34.43 17.59 -3.32
N GLU A 48 -35.59 17.17 -3.85
CA GLU A 48 -36.80 16.98 -3.06
C GLU A 48 -36.59 15.81 -2.09
N VAL A 49 -35.88 16.07 -0.99
CA VAL A 49 -35.68 15.09 0.08
C VAL A 49 -36.80 15.27 1.09
N GLN A 50 -37.78 14.37 1.07
CA GLN A 50 -38.74 14.26 2.15
C GLN A 50 -38.05 13.60 3.36
N GLY A 51 -37.74 14.41 4.38
CA GLY A 51 -37.10 13.97 5.62
C GLY A 51 -35.63 14.43 5.75
N PRO A 52 -34.99 14.25 6.92
CA PRO A 52 -33.57 14.54 7.06
C PRO A 52 -32.78 13.67 6.07
N PRO A 53 -31.77 14.23 5.37
CA PRO A 53 -30.99 13.48 4.41
C PRO A 53 -30.35 12.26 5.09
N LYS A 54 -30.70 11.07 4.62
CA LYS A 54 -30.08 9.83 5.09
C LYS A 54 -28.64 9.81 4.57
N LYS A 55 -27.67 9.65 5.48
CA LYS A 55 -26.26 9.48 5.08
C LYS A 55 -26.14 8.24 4.17
N PRO A 56 -25.49 8.35 3.00
CA PRO A 56 -25.19 7.19 2.15
C PRO A 56 -24.33 6.15 2.87
N VAL A 57 -24.45 4.89 2.47
CA VAL A 57 -23.68 3.77 3.02
C VAL A 57 -22.37 3.62 2.24
N LEU A 58 -21.26 3.69 2.94
CA LEU A 58 -19.92 3.42 2.41
C LEU A 58 -19.42 2.10 2.97
N LEU A 59 -19.09 1.14 2.10
CA LEU A 59 -18.39 -0.09 2.47
C LEU A 59 -16.90 0.05 2.14
N VAL A 60 -16.05 0.02 3.16
CA VAL A 60 -14.60 0.03 3.03
C VAL A 60 -14.05 -1.39 3.06
N VAL A 61 -13.34 -1.80 2.02
CA VAL A 61 -12.68 -3.12 1.95
C VAL A 61 -11.21 -2.95 2.29
N LEU A 62 -10.75 -3.64 3.34
CA LEU A 62 -9.42 -3.43 3.93
C LEU A 62 -8.41 -4.52 3.54
N GLU A 63 -7.15 -4.10 3.41
CA GLU A 63 -5.97 -4.96 3.40
C GLU A 63 -4.92 -4.42 4.38
N TRP A 64 -4.31 -5.29 5.18
CA TRP A 64 -3.30 -4.95 6.20
C TRP A 64 -3.56 -3.60 6.89
N PHE A 65 -4.62 -3.53 7.70
CA PHE A 65 -5.07 -2.29 8.33
C PHE A 65 -4.93 -2.35 9.86
N THR A 66 -3.72 -2.70 10.31
CA THR A 66 -3.34 -2.61 11.73
C THR A 66 -2.69 -1.26 12.02
N SER A 67 -2.74 -0.79 13.26
CA SER A 67 -2.22 0.50 13.70
C SER A 67 -0.70 0.67 13.49
N GLN A 68 0.00 -0.45 13.31
CA GLN A 68 1.42 -0.49 12.98
C GLN A 68 1.70 -0.49 11.47
N HIS A 69 0.71 -0.85 10.63
CA HIS A 69 0.89 -0.98 9.18
C HIS A 69 0.74 0.37 8.45
N SER A 70 1.39 0.50 7.28
CA SER A 70 1.42 1.76 6.54
C SER A 70 0.06 2.20 6.02
N VAL A 71 -0.84 1.26 5.66
CA VAL A 71 -2.18 1.60 5.16
C VAL A 71 -2.98 2.35 6.23
N TYR A 72 -2.98 1.85 7.47
CA TYR A 72 -3.58 2.57 8.60
C TYR A 72 -2.94 3.95 8.76
N ARG A 73 -1.61 4.01 8.77
CA ARG A 73 -0.90 5.28 8.99
C ARG A 73 -1.23 6.35 7.96
N THR A 74 -1.50 5.95 6.73
CA THR A 74 -1.73 6.87 5.61
C THR A 74 -3.20 7.16 5.39
N HIS A 75 -4.10 6.20 5.63
CA HIS A 75 -5.52 6.35 5.26
C HIS A 75 -6.48 6.53 6.45
N SER A 76 -6.09 6.17 7.69
CA SER A 76 -7.03 6.11 8.82
C SER A 76 -7.73 7.42 9.13
N ARG A 77 -7.02 8.56 9.07
CA ARG A 77 -7.63 9.87 9.35
C ARG A 77 -8.64 10.28 8.27
N ALA A 78 -8.30 10.07 7.00
CA ALA A 78 -9.20 10.33 5.89
C ALA A 78 -10.45 9.44 5.99
N LEU A 79 -10.27 8.14 6.22
CA LEU A 79 -11.38 7.20 6.39
C LEU A 79 -12.27 7.55 7.58
N ALA A 80 -11.70 7.97 8.71
CA ALA A 80 -12.46 8.39 9.88
C ALA A 80 -13.29 9.66 9.61
N ALA A 81 -12.77 10.59 8.80
CA ALA A 81 -13.47 11.81 8.42
C ALA A 81 -14.69 11.55 7.52
N LEU A 82 -14.69 10.45 6.75
CA LEU A 82 -15.84 10.07 5.91
C LEU A 82 -17.12 9.80 6.72
N ARG A 83 -17.01 9.49 8.02
CA ARG A 83 -18.18 9.36 8.92
C ARG A 83 -19.00 10.65 9.05
N GLY A 84 -18.41 11.80 8.71
CA GLY A 84 -19.14 13.07 8.59
C GLY A 84 -20.23 13.03 7.53
N HIS A 85 -20.01 12.26 6.45
CA HIS A 85 -20.84 12.25 5.24
C HIS A 85 -21.52 10.90 4.96
N PHE A 86 -20.96 9.80 5.46
CA PHE A 86 -21.41 8.43 5.21
C PHE A 86 -21.69 7.69 6.52
N ILE A 87 -22.46 6.60 6.44
CA ILE A 87 -22.39 5.51 7.42
C ILE A 87 -21.31 4.55 6.92
N VAL A 88 -20.20 4.47 7.66
CA VAL A 88 -18.99 3.78 7.20
C VAL A 88 -18.91 2.39 7.80
N HIS A 89 -19.19 1.38 6.98
CA HIS A 89 -18.95 -0.02 7.27
C HIS A 89 -17.56 -0.39 6.76
N ALA A 90 -16.82 -1.22 7.48
CA ALA A 90 -15.57 -1.79 6.99
C ALA A 90 -15.58 -3.31 7.09
N VAL A 91 -15.00 -3.97 6.10
CA VAL A 91 -14.79 -5.41 6.08
C VAL A 91 -13.30 -5.72 5.90
N GLY A 92 -12.79 -6.64 6.69
CA GLY A 92 -11.37 -7.02 6.64
C GLY A 92 -11.09 -8.28 7.45
N LEU A 93 -9.95 -8.91 7.18
CA LEU A 93 -9.53 -10.11 7.91
C LEU A 93 -9.40 -9.79 9.40
N ASP A 94 -9.95 -10.64 10.25
CA ASP A 94 -9.88 -10.51 11.72
C ASP A 94 -8.44 -10.41 12.25
N THR A 95 -7.52 -11.10 11.59
CA THR A 95 -6.07 -11.14 11.85
C THR A 95 -5.31 -9.92 11.33
N ALA A 96 -5.94 -9.07 10.51
CA ALA A 96 -5.28 -7.95 9.83
C ALA A 96 -5.83 -6.57 10.21
N VAL A 97 -6.72 -6.50 11.22
CA VAL A 97 -7.31 -5.26 11.72
C VAL A 97 -7.39 -5.31 13.26
N ASP A 98 -6.55 -4.52 13.93
CA ASP A 98 -6.50 -4.46 15.40
C ASP A 98 -7.64 -3.61 16.00
N ALA A 99 -7.83 -3.71 17.31
CA ALA A 99 -8.93 -3.05 18.01
C ALA A 99 -8.95 -1.52 17.80
N VAL A 100 -7.77 -0.88 17.76
CA VAL A 100 -7.64 0.56 17.52
C VAL A 100 -8.10 0.90 16.10
N SER A 101 -7.68 0.12 15.12
CA SER A 101 -7.99 0.37 13.71
C SER A 101 -9.47 0.17 13.39
N ARG A 102 -10.18 -0.70 14.13
CA ARG A 102 -11.63 -0.88 14.00
C ARG A 102 -12.42 0.38 14.37
N GLN A 103 -11.90 1.22 15.28
CA GLN A 103 -12.57 2.44 15.73
C GLN A 103 -12.62 3.56 14.68
N VAL A 104 -11.91 3.39 13.55
CA VAL A 104 -11.94 4.30 12.40
C VAL A 104 -13.32 4.33 11.75
N PHE A 105 -14.08 3.23 11.84
CA PHE A 105 -15.34 3.02 11.14
C PHE A 105 -16.53 3.09 12.10
N ASP A 106 -17.74 3.24 11.57
CA ASP A 106 -18.97 3.13 12.38
C ASP A 106 -19.23 1.66 12.77
N VAL A 107 -19.00 0.74 11.82
CA VAL A 107 -19.15 -0.70 12.04
C VAL A 107 -18.02 -1.45 11.35
N PHE A 108 -17.38 -2.38 12.07
CA PHE A 108 -16.39 -3.29 11.51
C PHE A 108 -16.92 -4.73 11.47
N HIS A 109 -16.77 -5.36 10.31
CA HIS A 109 -17.20 -6.72 9.99
C HIS A 109 -15.96 -7.60 9.81
N PRO A 110 -15.53 -8.35 10.85
CA PRO A 110 -14.43 -9.29 10.73
C PRO A 110 -14.82 -10.44 9.81
N VAL A 111 -13.88 -10.88 8.97
CA VAL A 111 -14.01 -12.09 8.15
C VAL A 111 -12.81 -13.01 8.34
N SER A 112 -13.02 -14.32 8.18
CA SER A 112 -11.94 -15.31 8.26
C SER A 112 -11.33 -15.54 6.89
N THR A 113 -10.01 -15.80 6.82
CA THR A 113 -9.26 -15.88 5.56
C THR A 113 -9.85 -16.86 4.53
N ASP A 114 -10.34 -18.01 5.00
CA ASP A 114 -10.94 -19.09 4.20
C ASP A 114 -12.33 -18.74 3.64
N THR A 115 -13.06 -17.84 4.30
CA THR A 115 -14.44 -17.47 3.97
C THR A 115 -14.59 -15.97 3.64
N ALA A 116 -13.48 -15.24 3.53
CA ALA A 116 -13.47 -13.80 3.38
C ALA A 116 -14.24 -13.29 2.15
N LEU A 117 -14.08 -13.97 1.01
CA LEU A 117 -14.79 -13.61 -0.22
C LEU A 117 -16.31 -13.77 -0.08
N PRO A 118 -16.87 -14.95 0.24
CA PRO A 118 -18.31 -15.11 0.36
C PRO A 118 -18.92 -14.27 1.48
N GLN A 119 -18.23 -14.09 2.62
CA GLN A 119 -18.71 -13.23 3.71
C GLN A 119 -18.77 -11.76 3.29
N ALA A 120 -17.70 -11.22 2.68
CA ALA A 120 -17.68 -9.84 2.22
C ALA A 120 -18.71 -9.58 1.10
N TYR A 121 -18.91 -10.56 0.20
CA TYR A 121 -19.94 -10.49 -0.83
C TYR A 121 -21.36 -10.49 -0.23
N ALA A 122 -21.65 -11.39 0.71
CA ALA A 122 -22.96 -11.45 1.38
C ALA A 122 -23.24 -10.14 2.14
N LEU A 123 -22.25 -9.61 2.84
CA LEU A 123 -22.33 -8.31 3.53
C LEU A 123 -22.67 -7.18 2.56
N ALA A 124 -22.01 -7.11 1.39
CA ALA A 124 -22.35 -6.10 0.38
C ALA A 124 -23.78 -6.27 -0.14
N GLY A 125 -24.26 -7.51 -0.28
CA GLY A 125 -25.64 -7.84 -0.63
C GLY A 125 -26.67 -7.35 0.39
N GLU A 126 -26.35 -7.48 1.68
CA GLU A 126 -27.19 -7.01 2.80
C GLU A 126 -27.18 -5.48 2.90
N LEU A 127 -25.98 -4.87 2.89
CA LEU A 127 -25.82 -3.44 3.09
C LEU A 127 -26.28 -2.61 1.89
N ARG A 128 -26.20 -3.17 0.67
CA ARG A 128 -26.49 -2.48 -0.60
C ARG A 128 -25.77 -1.12 -0.66
N PRO A 129 -24.43 -1.08 -0.54
CA PRO A 129 -23.70 0.17 -0.37
C PRO A 129 -23.86 1.12 -1.57
N ASP A 130 -23.92 2.42 -1.28
CA ASP A 130 -23.90 3.48 -2.31
C ASP A 130 -22.49 3.62 -2.91
N VAL A 131 -21.47 3.39 -2.08
CA VAL A 131 -20.06 3.43 -2.46
C VAL A 131 -19.32 2.24 -1.86
N VAL A 132 -18.45 1.61 -2.65
CA VAL A 132 -17.39 0.72 -2.13
C VAL A 132 -16.05 1.41 -2.30
N LEU A 133 -15.27 1.49 -1.23
CA LEU A 133 -13.90 1.99 -1.26
C LEU A 133 -12.93 0.89 -0.83
N TYR A 134 -12.10 0.42 -1.74
CA TYR A 134 -10.99 -0.47 -1.40
C TYR A 134 -9.83 0.37 -0.88
N ALA A 135 -9.37 0.14 0.35
CA ALA A 135 -8.17 0.82 0.86
C ALA A 135 -6.93 0.50 0.01
N GLY A 136 -6.88 -0.73 -0.54
CA GLY A 136 -5.96 -1.20 -1.55
C GLY A 136 -6.46 -2.52 -2.14
N ILE A 137 -5.94 -2.90 -3.31
CA ILE A 137 -6.23 -4.19 -3.94
C ILE A 137 -4.91 -4.85 -4.33
N GLY A 138 -4.64 -6.02 -3.75
CA GLY A 138 -3.57 -6.90 -4.21
C GLY A 138 -2.74 -7.58 -3.11
N MET A 139 -2.88 -7.16 -1.84
CA MET A 139 -2.16 -7.79 -0.74
C MET A 139 -2.89 -9.02 -0.17
N PHE A 140 -4.22 -9.08 -0.29
CA PHE A 140 -5.01 -10.24 0.08
C PHE A 140 -5.80 -10.79 -1.12
N PRO A 141 -5.85 -12.12 -1.31
CA PRO A 141 -6.59 -12.70 -2.43
C PRO A 141 -8.05 -12.25 -2.49
N PHE A 142 -8.76 -12.18 -1.34
CA PHE A 142 -10.19 -11.89 -1.34
C PHE A 142 -10.53 -10.50 -1.90
N THR A 143 -9.66 -9.50 -1.75
CA THR A 143 -9.91 -8.16 -2.33
C THR A 143 -9.75 -8.19 -3.84
N ILE A 144 -8.81 -8.98 -4.37
CA ILE A 144 -8.63 -9.17 -5.82
C ILE A 144 -9.90 -9.81 -6.39
N TYR A 145 -10.39 -10.90 -5.78
CA TYR A 145 -11.63 -11.55 -6.22
C TYR A 145 -12.84 -10.62 -6.07
N LEU A 146 -13.00 -9.99 -4.91
CA LEU A 146 -14.15 -9.13 -4.62
C LEU A 146 -14.19 -7.90 -5.53
N SER A 147 -13.05 -7.31 -5.86
CA SER A 147 -12.95 -6.15 -6.78
C SER A 147 -13.43 -6.48 -8.19
N ASN A 148 -13.43 -7.76 -8.58
CA ASN A 148 -13.92 -8.21 -9.88
C ASN A 148 -15.45 -8.37 -9.93
N LEU A 149 -16.18 -8.05 -8.86
CA LEU A 149 -17.63 -7.96 -8.81
C LEU A 149 -18.09 -6.51 -8.75
N ARG A 150 -19.28 -6.22 -9.28
CA ARG A 150 -19.97 -4.95 -9.07
C ARG A 150 -20.84 -5.05 -7.83
N LEU A 151 -20.48 -4.36 -6.76
CA LEU A 151 -21.14 -4.37 -5.47
C LEU A 151 -21.90 -3.07 -5.16
N ALA A 152 -21.45 -1.95 -5.72
CA ALA A 152 -22.05 -0.62 -5.58
C ALA A 152 -22.04 0.15 -6.91
N PRO A 153 -22.91 1.18 -7.08
CA PRO A 153 -22.89 2.06 -8.24
C PRO A 153 -21.54 2.74 -8.46
N LEU A 154 -20.86 3.11 -7.36
CA LEU A 154 -19.52 3.69 -7.35
C LEU A 154 -18.55 2.78 -6.59
N GLN A 155 -17.48 2.35 -7.26
CA GLN A 155 -16.39 1.59 -6.65
C GLN A 155 -15.06 2.31 -6.88
N LEU A 156 -14.36 2.60 -5.80
CA LEU A 156 -13.12 3.34 -5.80
C LEU A 156 -12.02 2.51 -5.13
N VAL A 157 -10.77 2.81 -5.47
CA VAL A 157 -9.59 2.24 -4.80
C VAL A 157 -8.66 3.36 -4.35
N GLY A 158 -8.08 3.21 -3.16
CA GLY A 158 -7.05 4.07 -2.61
C GLY A 158 -5.63 3.56 -2.85
N LEU A 159 -4.67 4.23 -2.22
CA LEU A 159 -3.23 4.01 -2.43
C LEU A 159 -2.61 2.89 -1.58
N GLY A 160 -3.40 2.12 -0.82
CA GLY A 160 -2.88 1.07 0.06
C GLY A 160 -2.00 0.04 -0.66
N HIS A 161 -2.36 -0.30 -1.91
CA HIS A 161 -1.47 -0.97 -2.86
C HIS A 161 -1.27 -0.07 -4.09
N GLY A 162 -0.20 0.73 -4.10
CA GLY A 162 0.06 1.78 -5.09
C GLY A 162 0.36 1.29 -6.52
N ALA A 163 -0.63 0.69 -7.17
CA ALA A 163 -0.62 0.32 -8.57
C ALA A 163 -2.06 0.18 -9.08
N SER A 164 -2.30 0.65 -10.31
CA SER A 164 -3.59 0.44 -10.99
C SER A 164 -4.04 -1.02 -10.95
N THR A 165 -5.35 -1.21 -10.81
CA THR A 165 -5.98 -2.53 -10.66
C THR A 165 -6.15 -3.23 -11.99
N PHE A 166 -6.31 -2.49 -13.10
CA PHE A 166 -6.74 -3.02 -14.39
C PHE A 166 -8.04 -3.83 -14.29
N CYS A 167 -8.90 -3.50 -13.32
CA CYS A 167 -10.18 -4.15 -13.09
C CYS A 167 -11.30 -3.27 -13.64
N GLY A 168 -12.10 -3.80 -14.58
CA GLY A 168 -13.21 -3.06 -15.21
C GLY A 168 -14.33 -2.64 -14.25
N GLN A 169 -14.32 -3.15 -13.02
CA GLN A 169 -15.36 -2.90 -12.03
C GLN A 169 -14.97 -1.76 -11.08
N ILE A 170 -13.74 -1.25 -11.14
CA ILE A 170 -13.31 -0.09 -10.35
C ILE A 170 -13.44 1.16 -11.22
N ASN A 171 -14.19 2.14 -10.72
CA ASN A 171 -14.48 3.38 -11.46
C ASN A 171 -13.32 4.38 -11.37
N GLY A 172 -12.73 4.51 -10.18
CA GLY A 172 -11.75 5.56 -9.92
C GLY A 172 -10.64 5.13 -8.96
N PHE A 173 -9.48 5.75 -9.15
CA PHE A 173 -8.31 5.59 -8.29
C PHE A 173 -8.09 6.91 -7.54
N VAL A 174 -8.28 6.90 -6.22
CA VAL A 174 -8.16 8.09 -5.36
C VAL A 174 -6.70 8.25 -4.92
N ILE A 175 -6.12 9.40 -5.22
CA ILE A 175 -4.69 9.67 -5.01
C ILE A 175 -4.47 11.17 -4.78
N GLU A 176 -3.57 11.48 -3.83
CA GLU A 176 -3.12 12.85 -3.57
C GLU A 176 -2.41 13.42 -4.81
N GLU A 177 -2.74 14.67 -5.16
CA GLU A 177 -2.36 15.28 -6.43
C GLU A 177 -0.84 15.35 -6.66
N ASP A 178 -0.05 15.42 -5.59
CA ASP A 178 1.41 15.46 -5.60
C ASP A 178 2.06 14.07 -5.76
N LEU A 179 1.28 12.99 -5.64
CA LEU A 179 1.73 11.61 -5.87
C LEU A 179 1.38 11.09 -7.27
N VAL A 180 0.61 11.84 -8.06
CA VAL A 180 0.21 11.44 -9.41
C VAL A 180 1.38 11.62 -10.39
N GLY A 181 1.87 10.50 -10.92
CA GLY A 181 2.77 10.49 -12.07
C GLY A 181 2.01 10.66 -13.39
N GLU A 182 2.22 9.74 -14.32
CA GLU A 182 1.50 9.76 -15.60
C GLU A 182 0.14 9.03 -15.49
N GLU A 183 -0.95 9.72 -15.83
CA GLU A 183 -2.31 9.15 -15.74
C GLU A 183 -2.52 7.92 -16.63
N ARG A 184 -1.77 7.79 -17.73
CA ARG A 184 -1.81 6.59 -18.60
C ARG A 184 -1.40 5.29 -17.89
N CYS A 185 -0.78 5.37 -16.71
CA CYS A 185 -0.47 4.22 -15.87
C CYS A 185 -1.71 3.64 -15.17
N PHE A 186 -2.85 4.32 -15.24
CA PHE A 186 -4.11 3.93 -14.61
C PHE A 186 -5.14 3.48 -15.65
N SER A 187 -5.85 2.40 -15.32
CA SER A 187 -7.03 1.95 -16.07
C SER A 187 -8.31 2.63 -15.60
N GLU A 188 -8.31 3.09 -14.35
CA GLU A 188 -9.38 3.78 -13.66
C GLU A 188 -9.30 5.29 -13.94
N THR A 189 -10.40 6.02 -13.73
CA THR A 189 -10.33 7.48 -13.72
C THR A 189 -9.52 7.94 -12.51
N VAL A 190 -8.48 8.74 -12.71
CA VAL A 190 -7.67 9.27 -11.61
C VAL A 190 -8.48 10.37 -10.90
N ILE A 191 -8.76 10.16 -9.61
CA ILE A 191 -9.44 11.12 -8.74
C ILE A 191 -8.36 11.77 -7.88
N ARG A 192 -7.96 12.98 -8.29
CA ARG A 192 -6.97 13.80 -7.57
C ARG A 192 -7.64 14.43 -6.35
N VAL A 193 -7.06 14.22 -5.17
CA VAL A 193 -7.43 14.93 -3.95
C VAL A 193 -6.29 15.88 -3.55
N PRO A 194 -6.55 16.94 -2.75
CA PRO A 194 -5.48 17.83 -2.26
C PRO A 194 -4.34 17.04 -1.61
N ALA A 195 -3.12 17.56 -1.70
CA ALA A 195 -1.90 16.91 -1.18
C ALA A 195 -1.92 16.63 0.33
N ASP A 196 -2.82 17.26 1.09
CA ASP A 196 -3.01 17.08 2.53
C ASP A 196 -4.29 16.31 2.90
N ALA A 197 -4.98 15.73 1.91
CA ALA A 197 -6.25 15.05 2.10
C ALA A 197 -6.14 13.71 2.86
N MET A 198 -4.96 13.07 2.87
CA MET A 198 -4.72 11.83 3.62
C MET A 198 -3.65 12.04 4.70
N PRO A 199 -3.93 12.80 5.78
CA PRO A 199 -2.92 13.15 6.76
C PRO A 199 -2.42 11.92 7.53
N PHE A 200 -1.09 11.78 7.62
CA PHE A 200 -0.49 10.58 8.22
C PHE A 200 -0.60 10.59 9.75
N VAL A 201 -0.61 9.39 10.33
CA VAL A 201 -0.42 9.17 11.77
C VAL A 201 0.90 8.45 12.05
N PRO A 202 1.60 8.78 13.15
CA PRO A 202 2.76 8.01 13.58
C PRO A 202 2.39 6.55 13.86
N PRO A 203 3.31 5.59 13.68
CA PRO A 203 3.08 4.20 14.06
C PRO A 203 2.80 4.07 15.56
N ALA A 204 1.78 3.29 15.90
CA ALA A 204 1.50 2.92 17.30
C ALA A 204 2.64 2.07 17.88
N ASP A 205 2.90 2.22 19.19
CA ASP A 205 3.88 1.44 19.96
C ASP A 205 5.33 1.46 19.44
N VAL A 206 5.67 2.43 18.58
CA VAL A 206 7.04 2.63 18.12
C VAL A 206 7.65 3.81 18.85
N ARG A 207 8.59 3.52 19.76
CA ARG A 207 9.45 4.55 20.35
C ARG A 207 10.43 5.07 19.31
N ARG A 208 10.42 6.38 19.08
CA ARG A 208 11.41 7.06 18.24
C ARG A 208 12.80 6.97 18.88
N VAL A 209 13.78 6.46 18.15
CA VAL A 209 15.18 6.54 18.55
C VAL A 209 15.75 7.88 18.08
N PRO A 210 16.36 8.69 18.95
CA PRO A 210 17.00 9.94 18.55
C PRO A 210 18.15 9.68 17.57
N VAL A 211 18.40 10.62 16.67
CA VAL A 211 19.56 10.57 15.79
C VAL A 211 20.81 10.88 16.62
N THR A 212 21.58 9.85 16.96
CA THR A 212 22.85 9.98 17.68
C THR A 212 23.97 9.49 16.77
N ARG A 213 24.45 10.36 15.89
CA ARG A 213 25.54 10.06 14.95
C ARG A 213 26.82 10.71 15.42
N THR A 214 27.90 9.94 15.51
CA THR A 214 29.24 10.51 15.61
C THR A 214 29.62 11.10 14.25
N PRO A 215 29.94 12.40 14.15
CA PRO A 215 30.28 13.03 12.87
C PRO A 215 31.37 12.27 12.11
N PHE A 216 31.25 12.22 10.78
CA PHE A 216 32.19 11.50 9.92
C PHE A 216 33.65 11.90 10.18
N LEU A 217 33.92 13.21 10.31
CA LEU A 217 35.26 13.74 10.58
C LEU A 217 35.84 13.22 11.89
N THR A 218 35.03 13.12 12.95
CA THR A 218 35.46 12.58 14.26
C THR A 218 35.80 11.09 14.16
N ARG A 219 35.02 10.30 13.40
CA ARG A 219 35.31 8.88 13.18
C ARG A 219 36.54 8.66 12.30
N GLN A 220 36.72 9.48 11.26
CA GLN A 220 37.88 9.44 10.37
C GLN A 220 39.18 9.75 11.13
N GLN A 221 39.16 10.69 12.07
CA GLN A 221 40.29 10.98 12.95
C GLN A 221 40.70 9.77 13.81
N ALA A 222 39.73 8.98 14.27
CA ALA A 222 39.99 7.77 15.06
C ALA A 222 40.56 6.61 14.23
N GLN A 223 40.29 6.56 12.92
CA GLN A 223 40.74 5.50 12.01
C GLN A 223 41.97 5.91 11.17
N TRP A 224 42.88 6.72 11.74
CA TRP A 224 44.06 7.39 11.14
C TRP A 224 44.77 6.70 9.94
N ARG A 225 44.72 5.37 9.81
CA ARG A 225 45.43 4.61 8.77
C ARG A 225 44.59 4.21 7.56
N GLU A 226 43.26 4.26 7.60
CA GLU A 226 42.40 3.87 6.47
C GLU A 226 41.30 4.91 6.19
N PRO A 227 40.99 5.21 4.92
CA PRO A 227 39.85 6.07 4.58
C PRO A 227 38.55 5.35 4.98
N LEU A 228 37.84 5.94 5.93
CA LEU A 228 36.55 5.46 6.40
C LEU A 228 35.51 5.72 5.31
N PRO A 229 34.75 4.72 4.84
CA PRO A 229 33.74 4.96 3.83
C PRO A 229 32.58 5.75 4.41
N VAL A 230 31.99 6.63 3.59
CA VAL A 230 30.67 7.21 3.84
C VAL A 230 29.66 6.07 3.75
N ARG A 231 28.94 5.82 4.84
CA ARG A 231 27.95 4.73 4.93
C ARG A 231 26.59 5.25 4.48
N VAL A 232 26.01 4.61 3.47
CA VAL A 232 24.73 5.00 2.87
C VAL A 232 23.72 3.88 3.11
N ALA A 233 22.67 4.17 3.88
CA ALA A 233 21.61 3.22 4.21
C ALA A 233 20.70 2.99 3.00
N VAL A 234 20.51 1.73 2.64
CA VAL A 234 19.52 1.29 1.65
C VAL A 234 18.38 0.60 2.39
N CYS A 235 17.25 1.30 2.52
CA CYS A 235 16.09 0.83 3.28
C CYS A 235 15.01 0.32 2.32
N ALA A 236 14.94 -1.00 2.16
CA ALA A 236 14.09 -1.62 1.14
C ALA A 236 13.52 -2.96 1.59
N SER A 237 12.37 -3.34 1.04
CA SER A 237 11.93 -4.73 1.05
C SER A 237 12.60 -5.50 -0.09
N VAL A 238 12.73 -6.82 0.03
CA VAL A 238 13.44 -7.65 -0.97
C VAL A 238 12.94 -7.44 -2.40
N MET A 239 11.64 -7.21 -2.60
CA MET A 239 11.03 -7.04 -3.92
C MET A 239 11.46 -5.74 -4.63
N LYS A 240 12.03 -4.77 -3.92
CA LYS A 240 12.49 -3.50 -4.50
C LYS A 240 13.91 -3.60 -5.08
N ILE A 241 14.65 -4.67 -4.77
CA ILE A 241 16.01 -4.85 -5.29
C ILE A 241 15.92 -5.43 -6.70
N ASN A 242 16.52 -4.72 -7.65
CA ASN A 242 16.55 -5.11 -9.06
C ASN A 242 17.90 -4.74 -9.71
N PRO A 243 18.23 -5.30 -10.89
CA PRO A 243 19.51 -5.06 -11.55
C PRO A 243 19.80 -3.59 -11.85
N ASN A 244 18.80 -2.82 -12.28
CA ASN A 244 18.98 -1.40 -12.62
C ASN A 244 19.32 -0.56 -11.39
N PHE A 245 18.68 -0.85 -10.25
CA PHE A 245 18.98 -0.21 -8.98
C PHE A 245 20.41 -0.54 -8.53
N LEU A 246 20.81 -1.82 -8.55
CA LEU A 246 22.17 -2.23 -8.16
C LEU A 246 23.25 -1.65 -9.09
N ALA A 247 23.00 -1.62 -10.40
CA ALA A 247 23.89 -0.99 -11.37
C ALA A 247 24.03 0.52 -11.13
N THR A 248 22.94 1.19 -10.72
CA THR A 248 22.97 2.61 -10.35
C THR A 248 23.84 2.83 -9.11
N LEU A 249 23.71 1.99 -8.08
CA LEU A 249 24.56 2.07 -6.89
C LEU A 249 26.04 1.79 -7.22
N ALA A 250 26.33 0.82 -8.07
CA ALA A 250 27.69 0.53 -8.52
C ALA A 250 28.30 1.70 -9.29
N GLU A 251 27.49 2.39 -10.09
CA GLU A 251 27.93 3.59 -10.80
C GLU A 251 28.19 4.76 -9.85
N ILE A 252 27.39 4.90 -8.79
CA ILE A 252 27.64 5.88 -7.71
C ILE A 252 28.97 5.55 -7.02
N GLU A 253 29.20 4.29 -6.64
CA GLU A 253 30.47 3.86 -6.02
C GLU A 253 31.66 4.18 -6.93
N ARG A 254 31.58 3.82 -8.22
CA ARG A 254 32.64 4.04 -9.20
C ARG A 254 32.97 5.51 -9.44
N ARG A 255 31.95 6.39 -9.44
CA ARG A 255 32.13 7.83 -9.70
C ARG A 255 32.43 8.66 -8.43
N SER A 256 32.27 8.08 -7.25
CA SER A 256 32.47 8.79 -6.00
C SER A 256 33.94 9.13 -5.78
N ARG A 257 34.22 10.36 -5.34
CA ARG A 257 35.58 10.82 -4.98
C ARG A 257 35.99 10.42 -3.55
N VAL A 258 35.04 9.89 -2.79
CA VAL A 258 35.23 9.36 -1.43
C VAL A 258 34.82 7.90 -1.44
N ALA A 259 35.41 7.09 -0.56
CA ALA A 259 34.97 5.71 -0.38
C ALA A 259 33.51 5.70 0.10
N VAL A 260 32.66 4.87 -0.52
CA VAL A 260 31.25 4.72 -0.17
C VAL A 260 31.01 3.26 0.19
N ARG A 261 30.18 3.01 1.20
CA ARG A 261 29.68 1.67 1.52
C ARG A 261 28.17 1.72 1.63
N PHE A 262 27.49 0.95 0.79
CA PHE A 262 26.04 0.76 0.90
C PHE A 262 25.71 -0.26 1.99
N CYS A 263 24.82 0.13 2.90
CA CYS A 263 24.35 -0.67 4.03
C CYS A 263 22.86 -0.99 3.82
N PHE A 264 22.59 -2.17 3.28
CA PHE A 264 21.25 -2.65 3.00
C PHE A 264 20.58 -3.16 4.28
N TYR A 265 19.43 -2.58 4.61
CA TYR A 265 18.57 -3.01 5.71
C TYR A 265 17.27 -3.55 5.13
N MET A 266 17.20 -4.89 5.02
CA MET A 266 16.28 -5.54 4.11
C MET A 266 15.03 -6.10 4.81
N GLY A 267 13.88 -5.48 4.54
CA GLY A 267 12.58 -6.00 4.95
C GLY A 267 12.28 -7.36 4.30
N PHE A 268 11.78 -8.32 5.09
CA PHE A 268 11.48 -9.70 4.69
C PHE A 268 12.70 -10.58 4.32
N ALA A 269 13.94 -10.10 4.47
CA ALA A 269 15.12 -10.91 4.22
C ALA A 269 15.46 -11.80 5.43
N GLN A 270 15.12 -13.09 5.36
CA GLN A 270 15.39 -14.09 6.38
C GLN A 270 15.74 -15.44 5.74
N GLY A 271 16.54 -16.26 6.43
CA GLY A 271 16.93 -17.59 5.98
C GLY A 271 17.52 -17.59 4.56
N LEU A 272 17.10 -18.57 3.73
CA LEU A 272 17.58 -18.71 2.35
C LEU A 272 17.37 -17.46 1.48
N THR A 273 16.30 -16.69 1.73
CA THR A 273 16.06 -15.43 1.00
C THR A 273 17.18 -14.41 1.26
N LEU A 274 17.70 -14.36 2.49
CA LEU A 274 18.82 -13.47 2.83
C LEU A 274 20.11 -13.92 2.16
N ASP A 275 20.39 -15.23 2.15
CA ASP A 275 21.62 -15.77 1.55
C ASP A 275 21.65 -15.54 0.04
N TYR A 276 20.53 -15.79 -0.63
CA TYR A 276 20.38 -15.47 -2.05
C TYR A 276 20.55 -13.97 -2.32
N LEU A 277 19.90 -13.12 -1.52
CA LEU A 277 19.98 -11.67 -1.67
C LEU A 277 21.41 -11.14 -1.47
N ARG A 278 22.14 -11.68 -0.49
CA ARG A 278 23.57 -11.38 -0.27
C ARG A 278 24.39 -11.70 -1.49
N ASN A 279 24.27 -12.92 -2.01
CA ASN A 279 25.01 -13.34 -3.20
C ASN A 279 24.70 -12.44 -4.40
N ALA A 280 23.42 -12.11 -4.62
CA ALA A 280 23.00 -11.25 -5.72
C ALA A 280 23.52 -9.80 -5.59
N ILE A 281 23.48 -9.21 -4.39
CA ILE A 281 24.00 -7.86 -4.15
C ILE A 281 25.52 -7.86 -4.25
N HIS A 282 26.22 -8.80 -3.61
CA HIS A 282 27.69 -8.87 -3.61
C HIS A 282 28.29 -9.15 -4.98
N ALA A 283 27.55 -9.81 -5.88
CA ALA A 283 27.96 -9.97 -7.27
C ALA A 283 28.10 -8.62 -8.02
N VAL A 284 27.40 -7.58 -7.59
CA VAL A 284 27.44 -6.24 -8.20
C VAL A 284 28.17 -5.22 -7.31
N LEU A 285 28.04 -5.36 -5.99
CA LEU A 285 28.58 -4.48 -4.95
C LEU A 285 29.33 -5.31 -3.89
N PRO A 286 30.56 -5.77 -4.16
CA PRO A 286 31.28 -6.67 -3.25
C PRO A 286 31.53 -6.08 -1.86
N GLY A 287 31.64 -4.75 -1.76
CA GLY A 287 31.88 -4.02 -0.51
C GLY A 287 30.63 -3.74 0.34
N ALA A 288 29.43 -4.11 -0.15
CA ALA A 288 28.16 -3.80 0.51
C ALA A 288 27.93 -4.60 1.79
N GLU A 289 27.33 -3.95 2.79
CA GLU A 289 26.82 -4.59 3.99
C GLU A 289 25.35 -4.97 3.75
N VAL A 290 25.00 -6.25 3.90
CA VAL A 290 23.63 -6.74 3.65
C VAL A 290 23.05 -7.38 4.92
N ASN A 291 22.18 -6.62 5.56
CA ASN A 291 21.54 -6.97 6.83
C ASN A 291 20.21 -7.68 6.63
N ALA A 292 19.93 -8.63 7.53
CA ALA A 292 18.66 -9.33 7.62
C ALA A 292 17.51 -8.39 8.02
N HIS A 293 16.28 -8.90 7.96
CA HIS A 293 15.14 -8.24 8.58
C HIS A 293 15.40 -7.98 10.07
N MET A 294 15.10 -6.76 10.52
CA MET A 294 15.31 -6.30 11.89
C MET A 294 13.99 -5.85 12.53
N PRO A 295 13.79 -6.10 13.82
CA PRO A 295 12.75 -5.41 14.60
C PRO A 295 12.91 -3.90 14.53
N VAL A 296 11.81 -3.15 14.54
CA VAL A 296 11.79 -1.70 14.24
C VAL A 296 12.69 -0.87 15.17
N GLN A 297 12.84 -1.22 16.45
CA GLN A 297 13.72 -0.51 17.37
C GLN A 297 15.20 -0.75 17.06
N ALA A 298 15.58 -2.01 16.78
CA ALA A 298 16.96 -2.34 16.40
C ALA A 298 17.32 -1.71 15.05
N TYR A 299 16.37 -1.72 14.10
CA TYR A 299 16.50 -1.08 12.80
C TYR A 299 16.77 0.43 12.92
N GLN A 300 15.97 1.17 13.71
CA GLN A 300 16.20 2.60 13.94
C GLN A 300 17.59 2.88 14.53
N SER A 301 18.04 2.10 15.52
CA SER A 301 19.38 2.23 16.09
C SER A 301 20.48 1.93 15.08
N ALA A 302 20.29 0.92 14.21
CA ALA A 302 21.27 0.56 13.19
C ALA A 302 21.46 1.68 12.15
N LEU A 303 20.40 2.42 11.81
CA LEU A 303 20.48 3.57 10.89
C LEU A 303 21.35 4.72 11.43
N ASN A 304 21.57 4.82 12.75
CA ASN A 304 22.50 5.78 13.31
C ASN A 304 23.97 5.46 12.97
N SER A 305 24.25 4.30 12.37
CA SER A 305 25.58 3.96 11.82
C SER A 305 25.83 4.50 10.41
N CYS A 306 24.83 5.11 9.76
CA CYS A 306 24.92 5.63 8.39
C CYS A 306 24.81 7.16 8.34
N GLU A 307 25.49 7.76 7.36
CA GLU A 307 25.51 9.20 7.11
C GLU A 307 24.33 9.66 6.25
N LEU A 308 24.02 8.88 5.21
CA LEU A 308 22.89 9.08 4.29
C LEU A 308 21.91 7.92 4.40
#